data_AF-A0A7C8CXF7-F1
#
_entry.id   AF-A0A7C8CXF7-F1
#
_cell.length_a   1.000
_cell.length_b   1.000
_cell.length_c   1.000
_cell.angle_alpha   90.00
_cell.angle_beta   90.00
_cell.angle_gamma   90.00
#
_symmetry.space_group_name_H-M   'P 1'
#
loop_
_entity.id
_entity.type
_entity.pdbx_description
1 polymer ?
#
loop_
_entity_poly.entity_id
_entity_poly.type
_entity_poly.pdbx_seq_one_letter_code
_entity_poly.pdbx_strand_id
1 'polypeptide(L)'
;MAASLPILDDLPSGYFVDEGPQGILALHTDVARTFHEAGYGPESDGSIEPGDLSGRQPLLALDTEDERFVVRRFSHGGLLRWLTGARYSDPGRPFRELVLSASLRQAGIQTPQVVGARARMAPGWGWYIDLVTRRLEDATDLGFLLAQARAGELSGPRWRRLVGATGQLVRRLHRHGCRHADLTPTNIVLQKSADPEAEPSLWIIDLDQSDLFANLSKAERLGNLRRLHRHVARRDARLGTSLTGTDLMRFLVGYEKDRSMRHAIWRDVATAHRRRSLFHGLGWLAEAWFGKHEDPRDEVPRSQPLAAAQQGVNHSKEQPHE
;
A
#
# COMPACT_ATOMS: atom_id res chain seq x y z
N MET A 1 -30.76 12.08 7.46
CA MET A 1 -30.64 10.74 8.08
C MET A 1 -29.41 10.11 7.48
N ALA A 2 -28.34 9.95 8.26
CA ALA A 2 -27.17 9.21 7.81
C ALA A 2 -27.64 7.82 7.39
N ALA A 3 -27.34 7.42 6.14
CA ALA A 3 -27.63 6.06 5.72
C ALA A 3 -26.87 5.12 6.66
N SER A 4 -27.57 4.17 7.29
CA SER A 4 -26.94 3.13 8.09
C SER A 4 -25.91 2.43 7.21
N LEU A 5 -24.62 2.54 7.55
CA LEU A 5 -23.54 1.92 6.81
C LEU A 5 -23.36 0.48 7.34
N PRO A 6 -23.74 -0.57 6.58
CA PRO A 6 -23.70 -1.95 7.11
C PRO A 6 -22.29 -2.40 7.52
N ILE A 7 -21.25 -1.81 6.91
CA ILE A 7 -19.85 -2.10 7.25
C ILE A 7 -19.48 -1.73 8.69
N LEU A 8 -20.24 -0.86 9.36
CA LEU A 8 -19.99 -0.52 10.76
C LEU A 8 -20.29 -1.69 11.70
N ASP A 9 -21.18 -2.61 11.30
CA ASP A 9 -21.48 -3.82 12.06
C ASP A 9 -20.31 -4.82 12.05
N ASP A 10 -19.41 -4.70 11.07
CA ASP A 10 -18.22 -5.55 10.92
C ASP A 10 -16.99 -4.99 11.65
N LEU A 11 -17.12 -3.86 12.37
CA LEU A 11 -16.00 -3.27 13.10
C LEU A 11 -15.48 -4.25 14.17
N PRO A 12 -14.16 -4.43 14.27
CA PRO A 12 -13.59 -5.31 15.28
C PRO A 12 -13.82 -4.74 16.69
N SER A 13 -13.68 -5.60 17.70
CA SER A 13 -13.75 -5.17 19.10
C SER A 13 -12.74 -4.07 19.42
N GLY A 14 -13.11 -3.14 20.29
CA GLY A 14 -12.23 -2.02 20.68
C GLY A 14 -12.38 -0.79 19.80
N TYR A 15 -13.36 -0.75 18.88
CA TYR A 15 -13.79 0.47 18.20
C TYR A 15 -15.17 0.88 18.69
N PHE A 16 -15.40 2.18 18.74
CA PHE A 16 -16.74 2.75 18.82
C PHE A 16 -16.95 3.72 17.67
N VAL A 17 -18.21 4.08 17.46
CA VAL A 17 -18.63 4.98 16.38
C VAL A 17 -19.20 6.25 17.00
N ASP A 18 -18.61 7.38 16.64
CA ASP A 18 -19.20 8.70 16.83
C ASP A 18 -19.96 9.11 15.59
N GLU A 19 -21.23 9.48 15.77
CA GLU A 19 -22.08 9.97 14.70
C GLU A 19 -22.41 11.45 14.92
N GLY A 20 -22.21 12.24 13.86
CA GLY A 20 -22.70 13.60 13.75
C GLY A 20 -23.81 13.71 12.68
N PRO A 21 -24.52 14.84 12.61
CA PRO A 21 -25.52 15.10 11.57
C PRO A 21 -25.06 14.83 10.12
N GLN A 22 -23.77 15.01 9.83
CA GLN A 22 -23.14 14.96 8.51
C GLN A 22 -21.88 14.10 8.46
N GLY A 23 -21.52 13.40 9.54
CA GLY A 23 -20.29 12.65 9.60
C GLY A 23 -20.36 11.41 10.49
N ILE A 24 -19.51 10.44 10.20
CA ILE A 24 -19.33 9.22 10.97
C ILE A 24 -17.83 9.03 11.18
N LEU A 25 -17.43 8.76 12.41
CA LEU A 25 -16.05 8.49 12.79
C LEU A 25 -16.01 7.21 13.63
N ALA A 26 -15.33 6.18 13.14
CA ALA A 26 -14.94 5.04 13.96
C ALA A 26 -13.53 5.29 14.52
N LEU A 27 -13.35 5.12 15.83
CA LEU A 27 -12.06 5.25 16.50
C LEU A 27 -11.82 4.06 17.44
N HIS A 28 -10.56 3.64 17.52
CA HIS A 28 -10.15 2.66 18.51
C HIS A 28 -10.13 3.30 19.91
N THR A 29 -10.60 2.57 20.92
CA THR A 29 -10.83 3.07 22.28
C THR A 29 -9.56 3.55 22.99
N ASP A 30 -8.40 3.05 22.59
CA ASP A 30 -7.10 3.42 23.16
C ASP A 30 -6.63 4.83 22.75
N VAL A 31 -7.03 5.32 21.57
CA VAL A 31 -6.62 6.64 21.03
C VAL A 31 -7.74 7.67 21.05
N ALA A 32 -8.97 7.26 21.30
CA ALA A 32 -10.13 8.12 21.16
C ALA A 32 -10.07 9.40 21.98
N ARG A 33 -9.66 9.30 23.25
CA ARG A 33 -9.49 10.47 24.12
C ARG A 33 -8.53 11.49 23.50
N THR A 34 -7.39 11.02 23.01
CA THR A 34 -6.39 11.86 22.34
C THR A 34 -6.96 12.57 21.12
N PHE A 35 -7.70 11.85 20.26
CA PHE A 35 -8.31 12.46 19.08
C PHE A 35 -9.41 13.46 19.44
N HIS A 36 -10.23 13.18 20.47
CA HIS A 36 -11.25 14.09 20.96
C HIS A 36 -10.67 15.34 21.62
N GLU A 37 -9.60 15.20 22.41
CA GLU A 37 -8.87 16.34 23.03
C GLU A 37 -8.23 17.23 21.95
N ALA A 38 -7.74 16.63 20.86
CA ALA A 38 -7.31 17.36 19.68
C ALA A 38 -8.48 17.97 18.87
N GLY A 39 -9.74 17.76 19.27
CA GLY A 39 -10.93 18.26 18.57
C GLY A 39 -11.23 17.56 17.24
N TYR A 40 -10.59 16.41 16.97
CA TYR A 40 -10.88 15.59 15.81
C TYR A 40 -12.15 14.77 16.05
N GLY A 41 -13.16 15.00 15.23
CA GLY A 41 -14.47 14.38 15.37
C GLY A 41 -15.10 14.02 14.02
N PRO A 42 -16.36 13.58 14.00
CA PRO A 42 -17.07 13.20 12.78
C PRO A 42 -17.11 14.31 11.72
N GLU A 43 -17.13 15.57 12.16
CA GLU A 43 -17.29 16.76 11.30
C GLU A 43 -16.19 17.81 11.48
N SER A 44 -15.28 17.60 12.44
CA SER A 44 -14.22 18.55 12.80
C SER A 44 -12.85 17.94 12.56
N ASP A 45 -11.97 18.69 11.90
CA ASP A 45 -10.55 18.33 11.75
C ASP A 45 -9.73 18.58 13.02
N GLY A 46 -10.26 19.35 13.99
CA GLY A 46 -9.52 19.66 15.21
C GLY A 46 -8.21 20.40 14.94
N SER A 47 -7.22 20.16 15.80
CA SER A 47 -5.86 20.69 15.71
C SER A 47 -4.92 19.77 14.93
N ILE A 48 -5.42 19.03 13.94
CA ILE A 48 -4.56 18.19 13.10
C ILE A 48 -3.76 19.07 12.14
N GLU A 49 -2.44 19.05 12.33
CA GLU A 49 -1.50 19.85 11.56
C GLU A 49 -0.95 19.07 10.33
N PRO A 50 -0.52 19.78 9.28
CA PRO A 50 0.36 19.20 8.26
C PRO A 50 1.66 18.75 8.94
N GLY A 51 1.93 17.44 8.96
CA GLY A 51 3.16 16.90 9.54
C GLY A 51 4.40 17.22 8.70
N ASP A 52 5.58 17.07 9.30
CA ASP A 52 6.92 17.28 8.70
C ASP A 52 7.28 16.31 7.55
N LEU A 53 6.31 15.55 7.04
CA LEU A 53 6.50 14.51 6.05
C LEU A 53 6.49 15.13 4.64
N SER A 54 7.67 15.25 4.04
CA SER A 54 7.84 15.73 2.68
C SER A 54 7.49 14.66 1.61
N GLY A 55 6.59 15.03 0.70
CA GLY A 55 6.07 14.29 -0.44
C GLY A 55 5.12 15.18 -1.26
N ARG A 56 4.55 14.71 -2.38
CA ARG A 56 3.71 15.54 -3.29
C ARG A 56 2.39 16.08 -2.67
N GLN A 57 2.01 15.60 -1.50
CA GLN A 57 0.91 16.14 -0.67
C GLN A 57 1.37 16.12 0.81
N PRO A 58 1.14 17.20 1.58
CA PRO A 58 1.40 17.17 3.01
C PRO A 58 0.52 16.11 3.68
N LEU A 59 1.15 15.17 4.41
CA LEU A 59 0.44 14.24 5.26
C LEU A 59 -0.01 14.96 6.52
N LEU A 60 -1.25 14.77 6.91
CA LEU A 60 -1.73 15.25 8.20
C LEU A 60 -1.26 14.29 9.29
N ALA A 61 -0.78 14.83 10.40
CA ALA A 61 -0.29 14.04 11.51
C ALA A 61 -0.89 14.52 12.82
N LEU A 62 -1.07 13.57 13.75
CA LEU A 62 -1.31 13.88 15.15
C LEU A 62 -0.17 13.24 15.94
N ASP A 63 0.65 14.08 16.54
CA ASP A 63 1.78 13.68 17.36
C ASP A 63 1.40 13.77 18.84
N THR A 64 1.65 12.70 19.58
CA THR A 64 1.60 12.67 21.04
C THR A 64 3.01 12.45 21.58
N GLU A 65 3.19 12.55 22.90
CA GLU A 65 4.50 12.30 23.52
C GLU A 65 5.01 10.88 23.22
N ASP A 66 4.12 9.89 23.10
CA ASP A 66 4.47 8.47 22.99
C ASP A 66 4.20 7.86 21.59
N GLU A 67 3.22 8.37 20.86
CA GLU A 67 2.78 7.81 19.56
C GLU A 67 2.56 8.88 18.49
N ARG A 68 2.83 8.51 17.24
CA ARG A 68 2.56 9.32 16.06
C ARG A 68 1.49 8.66 15.19
N PHE A 69 0.49 9.44 14.80
CA PHE A 69 -0.59 9.00 13.93
C PHE A 69 -0.55 9.72 12.60
N VAL A 70 -0.83 8.99 11.52
CA VAL A 70 -0.96 9.54 10.16
C VAL A 70 -2.43 9.55 9.78
N VAL A 71 -2.93 10.73 9.45
CA VAL A 71 -4.28 10.94 8.90
C VAL A 71 -4.18 11.08 7.39
N ARG A 72 -4.56 10.03 6.68
CA ARG A 72 -4.63 10.01 5.23
C ARG A 72 -6.03 10.44 4.78
N ARG A 73 -6.13 11.66 4.24
CA ARG A 73 -7.32 12.07 3.48
C ARG A 73 -7.27 11.44 2.11
N PHE A 74 -8.31 10.71 1.72
CA PHE A 74 -8.32 10.13 0.39
C PHE A 74 -8.43 11.24 -0.65
N SER A 75 -7.67 11.12 -1.72
CA SER A 75 -7.75 12.01 -2.86
C SER A 75 -7.63 11.23 -4.16
N HIS A 76 -8.39 11.65 -5.17
CA HIS A 76 -8.28 11.09 -6.50
C HIS A 76 -6.93 11.48 -7.11
N GLY A 77 -6.23 10.52 -7.71
CA GLY A 77 -5.06 10.80 -8.54
C GLY A 77 -5.45 11.19 -9.97
N GLY A 78 -4.61 12.01 -10.62
CA GLY A 78 -4.76 12.37 -12.05
C GLY A 78 -5.99 13.23 -12.38
N LEU A 79 -6.50 13.12 -13.61
CA LEU A 79 -7.60 13.93 -14.15
C LEU A 79 -8.91 13.85 -13.32
N LEU A 80 -9.14 12.74 -12.61
CA LEU A 80 -10.30 12.60 -11.71
C LEU A 80 -10.27 13.63 -10.57
N ARG A 81 -9.09 14.09 -10.13
CA ARG A 81 -8.97 15.17 -9.14
C ARG A 81 -9.61 16.46 -9.66
N TRP A 82 -9.48 16.73 -10.96
CA TRP A 82 -10.03 17.93 -11.58
C TRP A 82 -11.55 17.86 -11.73
N LEU A 83 -12.09 16.66 -12.01
CA LEU A 83 -13.53 16.44 -12.18
C LEU A 83 -14.29 16.30 -10.86
N THR A 84 -13.73 15.63 -9.86
CA THR A 84 -14.43 15.25 -8.62
C THR A 84 -13.82 15.83 -7.34
N GLY A 85 -12.62 16.40 -7.43
CA GLY A 85 -11.87 16.85 -6.25
C GLY A 85 -11.48 15.68 -5.34
N ALA A 86 -11.66 15.87 -4.03
CA ALA A 86 -11.44 14.86 -3.00
C ALA A 86 -12.73 14.13 -2.59
N ARG A 87 -13.79 14.18 -3.42
CA ARG A 87 -15.12 13.63 -3.09
C ARG A 87 -15.26 12.19 -3.58
N TYR A 88 -15.70 11.30 -2.71
CA TYR A 88 -15.95 9.90 -2.99
C TYR A 88 -17.45 9.59 -2.91
N SER A 89 -17.94 8.69 -3.75
CA SER A 89 -19.34 8.25 -3.70
C SER A 89 -19.62 7.23 -2.59
N ASP A 90 -18.59 6.50 -2.16
CA ASP A 90 -18.69 5.39 -1.22
C ASP A 90 -18.12 5.76 0.17
N PRO A 91 -18.98 6.11 1.15
CA PRO A 91 -18.56 6.41 2.51
C PRO A 91 -18.08 5.19 3.29
N GLY A 92 -18.36 3.97 2.83
CA GLY A 92 -17.96 2.72 3.51
C GLY A 92 -16.50 2.34 3.26
N ARG A 93 -15.85 2.95 2.28
CA ARG A 93 -14.48 2.64 1.85
C ARG A 93 -13.42 2.67 2.97
N PRO A 94 -13.29 3.74 3.80
CA PRO A 94 -12.27 3.77 4.85
C PRO A 94 -12.54 2.72 5.94
N PHE A 95 -13.81 2.42 6.23
CA PHE A 95 -14.19 1.41 7.21
C PHE A 95 -13.87 0.00 6.72
N ARG A 96 -14.05 -0.30 5.43
CA ARG A 96 -13.61 -1.59 4.86
C ARG A 96 -12.09 -1.78 4.97
N GLU A 97 -11.32 -0.71 4.77
CA GLU A 97 -9.87 -0.77 4.96
C GLU A 97 -9.47 -0.99 6.43
N LEU A 98 -10.19 -0.37 7.38
CA LEU A 98 -10.04 -0.62 8.82
C LEU A 98 -10.29 -2.09 9.17
N VAL A 99 -11.44 -2.64 8.75
CA VAL A 99 -11.81 -4.05 8.98
C VAL A 99 -10.79 -4.99 8.36
N LEU A 100 -10.32 -4.71 7.14
CA LEU A 100 -9.30 -5.51 6.47
C LEU A 100 -7.95 -5.46 7.22
N SER A 101 -7.50 -4.28 7.64
CA SER A 101 -6.27 -4.12 8.44
C SER A 101 -6.35 -4.95 9.72
N ALA A 102 -7.46 -4.86 10.45
CA ALA A 102 -7.67 -5.64 11.68
C ALA A 102 -7.63 -7.16 11.42
N SER A 103 -8.30 -7.62 10.36
CA SER A 103 -8.30 -9.04 9.95
C SER A 103 -6.89 -9.55 9.62
N LEU A 104 -6.09 -8.77 8.89
CA LEU A 104 -4.69 -9.13 8.59
C LEU A 104 -3.82 -9.20 9.85
N ARG A 105 -3.97 -8.22 10.75
CA ARG A 105 -3.22 -8.20 12.02
C ARG A 105 -3.56 -9.39 12.90
N GLN A 106 -4.84 -9.75 13.00
CA GLN A 106 -5.28 -10.94 13.74
C GLN A 106 -4.69 -12.24 13.16
N ALA A 107 -4.47 -12.29 11.85
CA ALA A 107 -3.81 -13.40 11.17
C ALA A 107 -2.26 -13.38 11.27
N GLY A 108 -1.69 -12.45 12.03
CA GLY A 108 -0.23 -12.28 12.17
C GLY A 108 0.45 -11.70 10.94
N ILE A 109 -0.31 -11.11 10.00
CA ILE A 109 0.22 -10.39 8.85
C ILE A 109 0.44 -8.94 9.28
N GLN A 110 1.69 -8.51 9.27
CA GLN A 110 2.06 -7.16 9.70
C GLN A 110 1.53 -6.13 8.70
N THR A 111 0.74 -5.18 9.22
CA THR A 111 0.24 -4.01 8.51
C THR A 111 -0.01 -2.90 9.53
N PRO A 112 0.18 -1.61 9.18
CA PRO A 112 -0.09 -0.51 10.11
C PRO A 112 -1.50 -0.62 10.67
N GLN A 113 -1.63 -0.45 11.99
CA GLN A 113 -2.93 -0.48 12.61
C GLN A 113 -3.72 0.75 12.18
N VAL A 114 -4.85 0.52 11.53
CA VAL A 114 -5.84 1.57 11.28
C VAL A 114 -6.57 1.82 12.59
N VAL A 115 -6.31 2.92 13.26
CA VAL A 115 -6.94 3.26 14.54
C VAL A 115 -8.17 4.14 14.38
N GLY A 116 -8.45 4.62 13.17
CA GLY A 116 -9.65 5.37 12.88
C GLY A 116 -10.02 5.41 11.40
N ALA A 117 -11.31 5.58 11.13
CA ALA A 117 -11.86 5.74 9.79
C ALA A 117 -13.00 6.76 9.87
N ARG A 118 -13.02 7.72 8.93
CA ARG A 118 -14.02 8.79 8.92
C ARG A 118 -14.66 8.93 7.56
N ALA A 119 -15.96 9.20 7.54
CA ALA A 119 -16.68 9.66 6.37
C ALA A 119 -17.54 10.87 6.74
N ARG A 120 -17.35 12.00 6.05
CA ARG A 120 -18.13 13.23 6.23
C ARG A 120 -18.74 13.67 4.91
N MET A 121 -19.99 14.11 4.93
CA MET A 121 -20.69 14.59 3.75
C MET A 121 -19.92 15.78 3.16
N ALA A 122 -19.66 15.73 1.86
CA ALA A 122 -19.06 16.85 1.17
C ALA A 122 -20.16 17.84 0.74
N PRO A 123 -19.88 19.17 0.72
CA PRO A 123 -20.81 20.12 0.14
C PRO A 123 -21.13 19.75 -1.32
N GLY A 124 -22.42 19.70 -1.64
CA GLY A 124 -22.94 19.24 -2.92
C GLY A 124 -23.18 17.74 -2.94
N TRP A 125 -22.18 16.95 -3.36
CA TRP A 125 -22.31 15.51 -3.55
C TRP A 125 -21.12 14.73 -2.97
N GLY A 126 -21.37 13.48 -2.59
CA GLY A 126 -20.34 12.56 -2.12
C GLY A 126 -19.82 12.87 -0.72
N TRP A 127 -18.64 12.34 -0.44
CA TRP A 127 -18.06 12.24 0.90
C TRP A 127 -16.59 12.59 0.87
N TYR A 128 -16.11 13.29 1.90
CA TYR A 128 -14.70 13.25 2.25
C TYR A 128 -14.49 12.07 3.18
N ILE A 129 -13.48 11.27 2.89
CA ILE A 129 -13.15 10.08 3.68
C ILE A 129 -11.70 10.16 4.14
N ASP A 130 -11.45 9.71 5.36
CA ASP A 130 -10.14 9.72 5.99
C ASP A 130 -9.84 8.36 6.62
N LEU A 131 -8.56 8.01 6.63
CA LEU A 131 -8.03 6.85 7.35
C LEU A 131 -6.96 7.32 8.33
N VAL A 132 -7.07 6.90 9.58
CA VAL A 132 -6.10 7.18 10.62
C VAL A 132 -5.32 5.90 10.91
N THR A 133 -4.00 5.96 10.77
CA THR A 133 -3.11 4.81 11.01
C THR A 133 -2.02 5.16 12.01
N ARG A 134 -1.63 4.20 12.84
CA ARG A 134 -0.38 4.31 13.61
C ARG A 134 0.81 4.39 12.66
N ARG A 135 1.72 5.33 12.91
CA ARG A 135 2.92 5.49 12.11
C ARG A 135 3.81 4.27 12.25
N LEU A 136 4.34 3.80 11.12
CA LEU A 136 5.38 2.79 11.11
C LEU A 136 6.73 3.51 11.10
N GLU A 137 7.43 3.51 12.23
CA GLU A 137 8.74 4.12 12.36
C GLU A 137 9.85 3.23 11.78
N ASP A 138 10.95 3.87 11.37
CA ASP A 138 12.17 3.21 10.88
C ASP A 138 11.95 2.15 9.80
N ALA A 139 11.14 2.46 8.79
CA ALA A 139 10.83 1.51 7.74
C ALA A 139 11.25 1.98 6.34
N THR A 140 11.55 1.02 5.48
CA THR A 140 12.06 1.23 4.12
C THR A 140 11.31 0.34 3.14
N ASP A 141 10.81 0.90 2.04
CA ASP A 141 10.05 0.12 1.06
C ASP A 141 10.95 -0.81 0.22
N LEU A 142 10.38 -1.91 -0.26
CA LEU A 142 11.10 -2.91 -1.05
C LEU A 142 11.56 -2.34 -2.40
N GLY A 143 10.89 -1.31 -2.94
CA GLY A 143 11.33 -0.60 -4.14
C GLY A 143 12.71 0.04 -3.96
N PHE A 144 12.92 0.72 -2.83
CA PHE A 144 14.22 1.28 -2.46
C PHE A 144 15.27 0.19 -2.19
N LEU A 145 14.89 -0.90 -1.50
CA LEU A 145 15.80 -2.04 -1.24
C LEU A 145 16.23 -2.75 -2.54
N LEU A 146 15.34 -2.86 -3.53
CA LEU A 146 15.69 -3.35 -4.87
C LEU A 146 16.69 -2.42 -5.57
N ALA A 147 16.62 -1.11 -5.34
CA ALA A 147 17.59 -0.16 -5.87
C ALA A 147 18.98 -0.34 -5.23
N GLN A 148 19.05 -0.50 -3.91
CA GLN A 148 20.31 -0.83 -3.21
C GLN A 148 20.90 -2.17 -3.69
N ALA A 149 20.05 -3.18 -3.90
CA ALA A 149 20.51 -4.47 -4.42
C ALA A 149 21.10 -4.35 -5.83
N ARG A 150 20.46 -3.55 -6.70
CA ARG A 150 20.98 -3.24 -8.04
C ARG A 150 22.32 -2.51 -8.01
N ALA A 151 22.48 -1.55 -7.09
CA ALA A 151 23.72 -0.81 -6.88
C ALA A 151 24.84 -1.65 -6.21
N GLY A 152 24.54 -2.87 -5.76
CA GLY A 152 25.48 -3.74 -5.04
C GLY A 152 25.62 -3.43 -3.55
N GLU A 153 24.87 -2.44 -3.04
CA GLU A 153 24.90 -1.99 -1.64
C GLU A 153 24.18 -2.98 -0.70
N LEU A 154 23.20 -3.73 -1.22
CA LEU A 154 22.48 -4.77 -0.50
C LEU A 154 22.66 -6.12 -1.18
N SER A 155 23.50 -6.99 -0.61
CA SER A 155 23.81 -8.30 -1.19
C SER A 155 23.96 -9.40 -0.13
N GLY A 156 24.42 -10.58 -0.55
CA GLY A 156 24.78 -11.65 0.38
C GLY A 156 23.60 -12.28 1.16
N PRO A 157 23.84 -12.84 2.36
CA PRO A 157 22.83 -13.51 3.16
C PRO A 157 21.62 -12.64 3.50
N ARG A 158 21.84 -11.36 3.81
CA ARG A 158 20.78 -10.40 4.17
C ARG A 158 19.79 -10.21 3.04
N TRP A 159 20.28 -9.99 1.81
CA TRP A 159 19.42 -9.89 0.62
C TRP A 159 18.63 -11.18 0.39
N ARG A 160 19.28 -12.34 0.50
CA ARG A 160 18.61 -13.64 0.30
C ARG A 160 17.50 -13.90 1.30
N ARG A 161 17.71 -13.56 2.59
CA ARG A 161 16.69 -13.64 3.64
C ARG A 161 15.51 -12.73 3.31
N LEU A 162 15.78 -11.47 2.95
CA LEU A 162 14.75 -10.50 2.59
C LEU A 162 13.87 -11.01 1.44
N VAL A 163 14.47 -11.46 0.33
CA VAL A 163 13.72 -11.95 -0.83
C VAL A 163 12.87 -13.19 -0.48
N GLY A 164 13.41 -14.10 0.33
CA GLY A 164 12.67 -15.25 0.83
C GLY A 164 11.51 -14.87 1.74
N ALA A 165 11.73 -13.94 2.67
CA ALA A 165 10.71 -13.40 3.57
C ALA A 165 9.59 -12.67 2.81
N THR A 166 9.91 -11.94 1.74
CA THR A 166 8.90 -11.32 0.87
C THR A 166 7.98 -12.37 0.24
N GLY A 167 8.55 -13.48 -0.25
CA GLY A 167 7.76 -14.60 -0.75
C GLY A 167 6.83 -15.19 0.31
N GLN A 168 7.33 -15.34 1.54
CA GLN A 168 6.54 -15.84 2.67
C GLN A 168 5.41 -14.88 3.06
N LEU A 169 5.66 -13.57 3.07
CA LEU A 169 4.64 -12.54 3.34
C LEU A 169 3.50 -12.63 2.32
N VAL A 170 3.83 -12.63 1.03
CA VAL A 170 2.83 -12.71 -0.05
C VAL A 170 2.04 -14.03 0.04
N ARG A 171 2.70 -15.14 0.44
CA ARG A 171 2.01 -16.40 0.70
C ARG A 171 1.01 -16.28 1.85
N ARG A 172 1.41 -15.70 2.98
CA ARG A 172 0.52 -15.52 4.14
C ARG A 172 -0.69 -14.66 3.75
N LEU A 173 -0.45 -13.55 3.05
CA LEU A 173 -1.50 -12.68 2.50
C LEU A 173 -2.50 -13.46 1.64
N HIS A 174 -2.01 -14.23 0.67
CA HIS A 174 -2.87 -15.01 -0.23
C HIS A 174 -3.56 -16.19 0.47
N ARG A 175 -2.94 -16.80 1.48
CA ARG A 175 -3.54 -17.88 2.28
C ARG A 175 -4.63 -17.37 3.20
N HIS A 176 -4.51 -16.14 3.70
CA HIS A 176 -5.56 -15.46 4.44
C HIS A 176 -6.72 -14.98 3.54
N GLY A 177 -6.60 -15.16 2.22
CA GLY A 177 -7.66 -14.76 1.30
C GLY A 177 -7.58 -13.32 0.82
N CYS A 178 -6.53 -12.57 1.18
CA CYS A 178 -6.42 -11.15 0.85
C CYS A 178 -5.83 -10.94 -0.55
N ARG A 179 -6.64 -10.36 -1.45
CA ARG A 179 -6.19 -9.85 -2.76
C ARG A 179 -5.84 -8.38 -2.62
N HIS A 180 -4.56 -8.05 -2.71
CA HIS A 180 -4.13 -6.67 -2.60
C HIS A 180 -4.31 -5.93 -3.93
N ALA A 181 -5.08 -4.85 -3.94
CA ALA A 181 -5.46 -4.15 -5.17
C ALA A 181 -4.25 -3.64 -5.95
N ASP A 182 -3.26 -3.06 -5.23
CA ASP A 182 -2.00 -2.58 -5.79
C ASP A 182 -0.74 -3.21 -5.16
N LEU A 183 -0.63 -4.54 -5.19
CA LEU A 183 0.60 -5.22 -4.75
C LEU A 183 1.82 -4.83 -5.60
N THR A 184 2.64 -3.92 -5.09
CA THR A 184 3.88 -3.41 -5.68
C THR A 184 5.01 -3.44 -4.64
N PRO A 185 6.30 -3.37 -5.05
CA PRO A 185 7.40 -3.31 -4.09
C PRO A 185 7.33 -2.10 -3.16
N THR A 186 6.74 -0.98 -3.58
CA THR A 186 6.61 0.20 -2.73
C THR A 186 5.59 0.02 -1.60
N ASN A 187 4.68 -0.96 -1.73
CA ASN A 187 3.66 -1.30 -0.73
C ASN A 187 4.08 -2.47 0.17
N ILE A 188 5.33 -2.93 0.05
CA ILE A 188 5.96 -3.89 0.97
C ILE A 188 7.09 -3.16 1.67
N VAL A 189 7.06 -3.12 2.99
CA VAL A 189 7.99 -2.31 3.78
C VAL A 189 8.76 -3.17 4.75
N LEU A 190 10.07 -2.99 4.82
CA LEU A 190 10.93 -3.56 5.84
C LEU A 190 11.04 -2.60 7.01
N GLN A 191 10.59 -3.01 8.19
CA GLN A 191 10.88 -2.31 9.43
C GLN A 191 12.30 -2.67 9.88
N LYS A 192 13.10 -1.67 10.25
CA LYS A 192 14.47 -1.84 10.71
C LYS A 192 14.49 -2.62 12.02
N SER A 193 15.40 -3.58 12.11
CA SER A 193 15.69 -4.32 13.33
C SER A 193 16.99 -3.80 13.94
N ALA A 194 17.07 -3.75 15.26
CA ALA A 194 18.30 -3.50 16.00
C ALA A 194 19.31 -4.65 15.83
N ASP A 195 18.81 -5.88 15.65
CA ASP A 195 19.60 -7.07 15.32
C ASP A 195 19.64 -7.28 13.80
N PRO A 196 20.82 -7.13 13.15
CA PRO A 196 20.99 -7.36 11.70
C PRO A 196 20.76 -8.82 11.26
N GLU A 197 20.82 -9.76 12.20
CA GLU A 197 20.65 -11.20 11.94
C GLU A 197 19.21 -11.68 12.16
N ALA A 198 18.36 -10.85 12.76
CA ALA A 198 16.94 -11.15 12.91
C ALA A 198 16.23 -11.37 11.57
N GLU A 199 15.15 -12.13 11.62
CA GLU A 199 14.28 -12.34 10.46
C GLU A 199 13.67 -10.99 9.99
N PRO A 200 13.59 -10.74 8.66
CA PRO A 200 13.04 -9.50 8.15
C PRO A 200 11.60 -9.25 8.60
N SER A 201 11.37 -8.14 9.33
CA SER A 201 10.04 -7.68 9.71
C SER A 201 9.39 -6.93 8.54
N LEU A 202 8.67 -7.68 7.70
CA LEU A 202 8.01 -7.12 6.52
C LEU A 202 6.53 -6.85 6.76
N TRP A 203 6.12 -5.65 6.35
CA TRP A 203 4.79 -5.09 6.49
C TRP A 203 4.15 -4.88 5.11
N ILE A 204 2.85 -5.09 5.03
CA ILE A 204 2.01 -4.65 3.89
C ILE A 204 1.36 -3.32 4.26
N ILE A 205 1.40 -2.37 3.34
CA ILE A 205 0.74 -1.06 3.49
C ILE A 205 -0.21 -0.81 2.31
N ASP A 206 -1.03 0.23 2.42
CA ASP A 206 -2.00 0.65 1.40
C ASP A 206 -2.97 -0.46 1.01
N LEU A 207 -3.89 -0.75 1.93
CA LEU A 207 -4.92 -1.77 1.75
C LEU A 207 -6.15 -1.23 1.03
N ASP A 208 -6.09 0.01 0.55
CA ASP A 208 -7.19 0.66 -0.17
C ASP A 208 -7.61 -0.18 -1.38
N GLN A 209 -8.93 -0.36 -1.53
CA GLN A 209 -9.58 -1.20 -2.55
C GLN A 209 -9.16 -2.68 -2.54
N SER A 210 -8.42 -3.14 -1.52
CA SER A 210 -8.08 -4.55 -1.38
C SER A 210 -9.26 -5.32 -0.80
N ASP A 211 -9.34 -6.60 -1.14
CA ASP A 211 -10.50 -7.44 -0.84
C ASP A 211 -10.10 -8.70 -0.07
N LEU A 212 -10.96 -9.14 0.84
CA LEU A 212 -10.84 -10.41 1.54
C LEU A 212 -11.83 -11.42 0.98
N PHE A 213 -11.33 -12.57 0.55
CA PHE A 213 -12.13 -13.69 0.07
C PHE A 213 -11.97 -14.88 1.00
N ALA A 214 -13.00 -15.72 1.12
CA ALA A 214 -12.88 -16.98 1.86
C ALA A 214 -11.72 -17.84 1.31
N ASN A 215 -11.53 -17.86 -0.01
CA ASN A 215 -10.40 -18.48 -0.68
C ASN A 215 -10.06 -17.71 -1.96
N LEU A 216 -8.81 -17.26 -2.11
CA LEU A 216 -8.36 -16.71 -3.39
C LEU A 216 -8.23 -17.78 -4.46
N SER A 217 -8.79 -17.51 -5.63
CA SER A 217 -8.60 -18.32 -6.82
C SER A 217 -7.14 -18.26 -7.31
N LYS A 218 -6.74 -19.26 -8.11
CA LYS A 218 -5.43 -19.27 -8.77
C LYS A 218 -5.23 -18.01 -9.64
N ALA A 219 -6.28 -17.55 -10.31
CA ALA A 219 -6.23 -16.39 -11.19
C ALA A 219 -5.90 -15.10 -10.41
N GLU A 220 -6.52 -14.89 -9.26
CA GLU A 220 -6.30 -13.71 -8.41
C GLU A 220 -4.90 -13.68 -7.82
N ARG A 221 -4.43 -14.82 -7.29
CA ARG A 221 -3.05 -14.97 -6.79
C ARG A 221 -2.03 -14.65 -7.88
N LEU A 222 -2.22 -15.20 -9.08
CA LEU A 222 -1.36 -14.91 -10.22
C LEU A 222 -1.48 -13.45 -10.68
N GLY A 223 -2.64 -12.83 -10.56
CA GLY A 223 -2.83 -11.41 -10.83
C GLY A 223 -1.98 -10.52 -9.93
N ASN A 224 -2.01 -10.77 -8.61
CA ASN A 224 -1.16 -10.10 -7.63
C ASN A 224 0.34 -10.30 -7.92
N LEU A 225 0.78 -11.54 -8.13
CA LEU A 225 2.18 -11.83 -8.45
C LEU A 225 2.65 -11.17 -9.76
N ARG A 226 1.81 -11.15 -10.80
CA ARG A 226 2.11 -10.46 -12.07
C ARG A 226 2.24 -8.96 -11.88
N ARG A 227 1.41 -8.35 -11.02
CA ARG A 227 1.52 -6.92 -10.72
C ARG A 227 2.86 -6.60 -10.06
N LEU A 228 3.22 -7.36 -9.01
CA LEU A 228 4.50 -7.22 -8.31
C LEU A 228 5.68 -7.37 -9.28
N HIS A 229 5.72 -8.47 -10.04
CA HIS A 229 6.79 -8.74 -11.00
C HIS A 229 6.88 -7.66 -12.10
N ARG A 230 5.74 -7.20 -12.63
CA ARG A 230 5.72 -6.17 -13.68
C ARG A 230 6.32 -4.85 -13.20
N HIS A 231 6.09 -4.46 -11.95
CA HIS A 231 6.69 -3.24 -11.39
C HIS A 231 8.22 -3.35 -11.38
N VAL A 232 8.76 -4.49 -10.91
CA VAL A 232 10.20 -4.75 -10.92
C VAL A 232 10.75 -4.78 -12.35
N ALA A 233 10.14 -5.56 -13.24
CA ALA A 233 10.59 -5.72 -14.62
C ALA A 233 10.62 -4.39 -15.39
N ARG A 234 9.64 -3.49 -15.15
CA ARG A 234 9.61 -2.17 -15.78
C ARG A 234 10.80 -1.30 -15.35
N ARG A 235 11.18 -1.33 -14.07
CA ARG A 235 12.35 -0.59 -13.56
C ARG A 235 13.64 -1.24 -14.04
N ASP A 236 13.73 -2.57 -14.02
CA ASP A 236 14.92 -3.30 -14.45
C ASP A 236 15.22 -3.12 -15.95
N ALA A 237 14.20 -2.99 -16.80
CA ALA A 237 14.38 -2.69 -18.22
C ALA A 237 15.04 -1.32 -18.48
N ARG A 238 14.90 -0.37 -17.55
CA ARG A 238 15.48 0.99 -17.67
C ARG A 238 16.80 1.14 -16.94
N LEU A 239 16.92 0.51 -15.77
CA LEU A 239 18.00 0.79 -14.81
C LEU A 239 18.97 -0.38 -14.64
N GLY A 240 18.66 -1.56 -15.19
CA GLY A 240 19.42 -2.79 -14.98
C GLY A 240 18.80 -3.70 -13.92
N THR A 241 19.25 -4.96 -13.89
CA THR A 241 18.65 -6.04 -13.09
C THR A 241 18.77 -5.81 -11.59
N SER A 242 17.66 -5.85 -10.85
CA SER A 242 17.63 -5.84 -9.38
C SER A 242 17.41 -7.23 -8.77
N LEU A 243 16.77 -8.15 -9.50
CA LEU A 243 16.57 -9.54 -9.08
C LEU A 243 17.19 -10.51 -10.07
N THR A 244 18.08 -11.37 -9.59
CA THR A 244 18.61 -12.48 -10.40
C THR A 244 17.57 -13.61 -10.52
N GLY A 245 17.76 -14.52 -11.48
CA GLY A 245 16.95 -15.74 -11.59
C GLY A 245 16.96 -16.57 -10.29
N THR A 246 18.09 -16.58 -9.57
CA THR A 246 18.22 -17.25 -8.28
C THR A 246 17.40 -16.55 -7.20
N ASP A 247 17.32 -15.23 -7.20
CA ASP A 247 16.49 -14.47 -6.25
C ASP A 247 15.00 -14.69 -6.50
N LEU A 248 14.59 -14.72 -7.77
CA LEU A 248 13.22 -15.08 -8.14
C LEU A 248 12.85 -16.48 -7.62
N MET A 249 13.76 -17.45 -7.74
CA MET A 249 13.53 -18.78 -7.18
C MET A 249 13.49 -18.78 -5.64
N ARG A 250 14.27 -17.93 -4.96
CA ARG A 250 14.19 -17.76 -3.49
C ARG A 250 12.85 -17.20 -3.05
N PHE A 251 12.35 -16.18 -3.76
CA PHE A 251 11.00 -15.67 -3.55
C PHE A 251 9.97 -16.80 -3.71
N LEU A 252 10.07 -17.60 -4.77
CA LEU A 252 9.14 -18.70 -5.03
C LEU A 252 9.24 -19.84 -4.01
N VAL A 253 10.41 -20.09 -3.41
CA VAL A 253 10.57 -21.03 -2.28
C VAL A 253 9.84 -20.51 -1.03
N GLY A 254 9.90 -19.21 -0.80
CA GLY A 254 9.11 -18.55 0.26
C GLY A 254 7.61 -18.61 0.00
N TYR A 255 7.23 -18.38 -1.27
CA TYR A 255 5.83 -18.28 -1.69
C TYR A 255 5.10 -19.62 -1.82
N GLU A 256 5.72 -20.60 -2.48
CA GLU A 256 5.12 -21.89 -2.77
C GLU A 256 6.00 -23.02 -2.20
N LYS A 257 5.41 -23.79 -1.28
CA LYS A 257 6.14 -24.89 -0.63
C LYS A 257 6.25 -26.10 -1.53
N ASP A 258 5.25 -26.35 -2.39
CA ASP A 258 5.33 -27.42 -3.38
C ASP A 258 6.34 -27.07 -4.49
N ARG A 259 7.45 -27.82 -4.54
CA ARG A 259 8.51 -27.65 -5.54
C ARG A 259 8.00 -27.81 -6.97
N SER A 260 7.02 -28.69 -7.21
CA SER A 260 6.46 -28.95 -8.55
C SER A 260 5.74 -27.73 -9.12
N MET A 261 5.12 -26.92 -8.25
CA MET A 261 4.30 -25.79 -8.64
C MET A 261 5.12 -24.51 -8.90
N ARG A 262 6.30 -24.35 -8.29
CA ARG A 262 7.13 -23.12 -8.40
C ARG A 262 7.41 -22.71 -9.84
N HIS A 263 7.85 -23.67 -10.67
CA HIS A 263 8.16 -23.40 -12.07
C HIS A 263 6.90 -23.08 -12.90
N ALA A 264 5.77 -23.69 -12.58
CA ALA A 264 4.51 -23.39 -13.24
C ALA A 264 4.04 -21.97 -12.91
N ILE A 265 4.09 -21.57 -11.64
CA ILE A 265 3.79 -20.20 -11.19
C ILE A 265 4.72 -19.20 -11.90
N TRP A 266 6.03 -19.47 -11.93
CA TRP A 266 6.98 -18.60 -12.61
C TRP A 266 6.66 -18.46 -14.10
N ARG A 267 6.40 -19.57 -14.80
CA ARG A 267 6.01 -19.54 -16.21
C ARG A 267 4.77 -18.69 -16.43
N ASP A 268 3.74 -18.83 -15.59
CA ASP A 268 2.48 -18.07 -15.68
C ASP A 268 2.67 -16.57 -15.41
N VAL A 269 3.62 -16.19 -14.55
CA VAL A 269 3.97 -14.79 -14.25
C VAL A 269 4.80 -14.19 -15.39
N ALA A 270 5.83 -14.90 -15.86
CA ALA A 270 6.76 -14.41 -16.88
C ALA A 270 6.17 -14.35 -18.30
N THR A 271 5.30 -15.30 -18.68
CA THR A 271 4.65 -15.32 -20.01
C THR A 271 3.67 -14.16 -20.19
N ALA A 272 2.98 -13.76 -19.13
CA ALA A 272 2.08 -12.61 -19.16
C ALA A 272 2.83 -11.28 -19.40
N HIS A 273 4.11 -11.20 -19.02
CA HIS A 273 4.98 -10.06 -19.33
C HIS A 273 5.42 -10.08 -20.80
N ARG A 274 5.88 -11.24 -21.31
CA ARG A 274 6.32 -11.41 -22.71
C ARG A 274 5.22 -11.16 -23.74
N ARG A 275 3.98 -11.60 -23.49
CA ARG A 275 2.85 -11.38 -24.40
C ARG A 275 2.46 -9.91 -24.59
N ARG A 276 2.82 -9.03 -23.64
CA ARG A 276 2.68 -7.57 -23.81
C ARG A 276 3.91 -6.93 -24.45
N SER A 277 5.11 -7.43 -24.16
CA SER A 277 6.37 -6.97 -24.76
C SER A 277 6.41 -7.10 -26.29
N LEU A 278 5.75 -8.11 -26.88
CA LEU A 278 5.67 -8.29 -28.34
C LEU A 278 4.83 -7.22 -29.07
N PHE A 279 3.95 -6.51 -28.37
CA PHE A 279 3.18 -5.39 -28.95
C PHE A 279 3.88 -4.02 -28.77
N HIS A 280 5.07 -3.98 -28.15
CA HIS A 280 5.78 -2.74 -27.82
C HIS A 280 6.86 -2.31 -28.83
N GLY A 281 6.95 -2.94 -30.02
CA GLY A 281 7.84 -2.44 -31.08
C GLY A 281 7.44 -1.04 -31.60
N LEU A 282 6.14 -0.73 -31.62
CA LEU A 282 5.61 0.55 -32.11
C LEU A 282 5.30 1.56 -30.99
N GLY A 283 4.97 1.07 -29.78
CA GLY A 283 4.67 1.94 -28.64
C GLY A 283 5.90 2.58 -27.99
N TRP A 284 7.10 2.00 -28.15
CA TRP A 284 8.33 2.51 -27.53
C TRP A 284 8.85 3.79 -28.20
N LEU A 285 8.62 3.95 -29.51
CA LEU A 285 8.90 5.19 -30.23
C LEU A 285 7.92 6.32 -29.86
N ALA A 286 6.67 5.98 -29.53
CA ALA A 286 5.67 6.95 -29.06
C ALA A 286 5.92 7.39 -27.60
N GLU A 287 6.30 6.48 -26.70
CA GLU A 287 6.63 6.83 -25.30
C GLU A 287 7.92 7.68 -25.19
N ALA A 288 8.88 7.49 -26.10
CA ALA A 288 10.10 8.32 -26.15
C ALA A 288 9.84 9.78 -26.55
N TRP A 289 8.71 10.05 -27.25
CA TRP A 289 8.33 11.40 -27.66
C TRP A 289 7.43 12.13 -26.64
N PHE A 290 6.68 11.39 -25.81
CA PHE A 290 5.68 11.95 -24.89
C PHE A 290 5.99 11.75 -23.39
N GLY A 291 7.09 11.11 -23.01
CA GLY A 291 7.34 10.67 -21.63
C GLY A 291 8.62 11.16 -20.97
N LYS A 292 8.82 12.46 -20.80
CA LYS A 292 9.76 12.98 -19.78
C LYS A 292 8.99 13.26 -18.48
N HIS A 293 8.89 12.24 -17.64
CA HIS A 293 8.74 12.43 -16.20
C HIS A 293 9.70 11.49 -15.48
N GLU A 294 10.77 12.06 -14.96
CA GLU A 294 11.70 11.43 -14.03
C GLU A 294 10.96 11.19 -12.70
N ASP A 295 10.95 9.94 -12.23
CA ASP A 295 10.57 9.65 -10.86
C ASP A 295 11.73 10.15 -9.98
N PRO A 296 11.53 11.03 -8.99
CA PRO A 296 12.62 11.53 -8.14
C PRO A 296 13.32 10.44 -7.31
N ARG A 297 12.85 9.18 -7.39
CA ARG A 297 13.51 7.97 -6.83
C ARG A 297 14.38 7.22 -7.86
N ASP A 298 14.38 7.64 -9.12
CA ASP A 298 15.28 7.14 -10.18
C ASP A 298 16.66 7.83 -10.09
N GLU A 299 16.72 9.04 -9.54
CA GLU A 299 17.94 9.61 -8.97
C GLU A 299 18.11 8.99 -7.58
N VAL A 300 19.24 8.35 -7.26
CA VAL A 300 19.47 7.73 -5.94
C VAL A 300 19.45 8.83 -4.86
N PRO A 301 18.40 8.98 -4.02
CA PRO A 301 18.45 9.91 -2.91
C PRO A 301 18.97 9.17 -1.69
N ARG A 302 19.93 9.76 -0.97
CA ARG A 302 20.30 9.30 0.37
C ARG A 302 19.05 9.38 1.24
N SER A 303 18.54 8.22 1.67
CA SER A 303 17.47 8.04 2.66
C SER A 303 16.24 8.94 2.48
N GLN A 304 15.20 8.46 1.80
CA GLN A 304 13.86 9.00 2.03
C GLN A 304 13.17 8.21 3.14
N PRO A 305 12.83 8.83 4.28
CA PRO A 305 11.97 8.19 5.29
C PRO A 305 10.58 7.89 4.69
N LEU A 306 9.86 6.92 5.29
CA LEU A 306 8.57 6.34 4.89
C LEU A 306 7.39 7.33 4.67
N ALA A 307 7.64 8.64 4.66
CA ALA A 307 6.66 9.67 4.32
C ALA A 307 5.90 9.31 3.03
N ALA A 308 6.60 8.85 1.98
CA ALA A 308 6.00 8.62 0.66
C ALA A 308 5.24 7.28 0.50
N ALA A 309 5.54 6.25 1.29
CA ALA A 309 4.96 4.92 1.08
C ALA A 309 3.55 4.82 1.69
N GLN A 310 3.32 5.39 2.87
CA GLN A 310 1.99 5.48 3.49
C GLN A 310 1.05 6.49 2.78
N GLN A 311 1.51 7.19 1.75
CA GLN A 311 0.72 8.17 0.99
C GLN A 311 -0.25 7.55 -0.03
N GLY A 312 -0.20 6.24 -0.29
CA GLY A 312 -1.09 5.57 -1.25
C GLY A 312 -0.85 6.07 -2.68
N VAL A 313 -0.09 5.30 -3.46
CA VAL A 313 0.27 5.71 -4.82
C VAL A 313 -0.89 5.40 -5.77
N ASN A 314 -1.81 6.34 -5.95
CA ASN A 314 -2.89 6.24 -6.96
C ASN A 314 -2.29 6.40 -8.37
N HIS A 315 -2.08 5.29 -9.09
CA HIS A 315 -1.70 5.27 -10.50
C HIS A 315 -2.93 5.22 -11.43
N SER A 316 -3.28 6.35 -12.04
CA SER A 316 -4.17 6.37 -13.21
C SER A 316 -3.33 6.43 -14.49
N LYS A 317 -3.62 5.51 -15.42
CA LYS A 317 -3.04 5.51 -16.78
C LYS A 317 -3.66 6.64 -17.60
N GLU A 318 -2.84 7.50 -18.18
CA GLU A 318 -3.25 8.43 -19.23
C GLU A 318 -3.18 7.72 -20.59
N GLN A 319 -4.28 7.79 -21.36
CA GLN A 319 -4.25 7.62 -22.81
C GLN A 319 -4.43 9.01 -23.46
N PRO A 320 -3.78 9.28 -24.60
CA PRO A 320 -3.88 10.57 -25.27
C PRO A 320 -5.19 10.65 -26.08
N HIS A 321 -5.89 11.78 -25.99
CA HIS A 321 -6.92 12.17 -26.94
C HIS A 321 -6.33 13.16 -27.96
N GLU A 322 -6.82 12.99 -29.19
CA GLU A 322 -6.57 13.75 -30.42
C GLU A 322 -6.66 15.28 -30.27
#